data_AF-A0A8B8DCQ8-F1
#
_entry.id   AF-A0A8B8DCQ8-F1
#
_cell.length_a   1.000
_cell.length_b   1.000
_cell.length_c   1.000
_cell.angle_alpha   90.00
_cell.angle_beta   90.00
_cell.angle_gamma   90.00
#
_symmetry.space_group_name_H-M   'P 1'
#
loop_
_entity.id
_entity.type
_entity.pdbx_description
1 polymer ?
#
loop_
_entity_poly.entity_id
_entity_poly.type
_entity_poly.pdbx_seq_one_letter_code
_entity_poly.pdbx_strand_id
1 'polypeptide(L)'
;MGEGYFPLVSPTAVEGILGAVPSISKLRGTNNDDWIDRLNHRYTTLLLIIFAVVVSTGQFVGEPIQCWCPAEFTDAYEAYTTYICWISNTYYIPMEETIPIDIRQRQDAEITYYQWVPIILLFQALLFKIPNLFWRFTHSASGLNLDKIVAMSEETQLGSPEDRAEAIKNLAIYLDKWLGTYQEYRNNIFIRAKKKAQTFCFFMCDRRGGTYLVGLFITIKILYMANVIGQFFLLNAFMATKYNLYGFEVIKSLIDNEPMMESPRFPRVTLCDFQIRQLQNLQRWTVQCVLPVNLFNEKIFIFLWFWFCLIAFLTAINLLKWIFYQLYQNNKVQYVKKYLKTNNVMNSGFDKKLCAKFSRDYLRSDGIFLMYVISKNSTNLVVSDLLRELWKIFKDKHKPRSNNIDDEPMMNSEKEPLDGNHLLHSSA
;
A
#
# COMPACT_ATOMS: atom_id res chain seq x y z
N MET A 1 -15.81 -35.46 44.67
CA MET A 1 -16.30 -34.09 44.91
C MET A 1 -15.09 -33.20 45.05
N GLY A 2 -14.81 -32.41 44.02
CA GLY A 2 -13.68 -31.49 43.94
C GLY A 2 -13.94 -30.59 42.75
N GLU A 3 -14.68 -29.51 42.98
CA GLU A 3 -14.95 -28.48 41.99
C GLU A 3 -13.65 -27.73 41.71
N GLY A 4 -13.05 -28.01 40.55
CA GLY A 4 -11.93 -27.24 40.01
C GLY A 4 -12.46 -25.94 39.40
N TYR A 5 -12.19 -24.83 40.07
CA TYR A 5 -12.40 -23.48 39.54
C TYR A 5 -11.60 -23.27 38.24
N PHE A 6 -12.29 -23.21 37.11
CA PHE A 6 -11.76 -22.60 35.88
C PHE A 6 -11.65 -21.08 36.08
N PRO A 7 -10.52 -20.43 35.77
CA PRO A 7 -10.51 -18.98 35.66
C PRO A 7 -11.24 -18.60 34.37
N LEU A 8 -12.48 -18.16 34.51
CA LEU A 8 -13.19 -17.44 33.47
C LEU A 8 -12.38 -16.19 33.11
N VAL A 9 -11.81 -16.19 31.90
CA VAL A 9 -11.20 -15.00 31.28
C VAL A 9 -12.24 -13.89 31.29
N SER A 10 -11.89 -12.75 31.88
CA SER A 10 -12.77 -11.59 31.97
C SER A 10 -13.13 -11.06 30.57
N PRO A 11 -14.39 -10.65 30.33
CA PRO A 11 -14.85 -10.07 29.05
C PRO A 11 -14.00 -8.87 28.57
N THR A 12 -13.27 -8.24 29.48
CA THR A 12 -12.43 -7.06 29.27
C THR A 12 -11.21 -7.29 28.37
N ALA A 13 -10.70 -8.53 28.26
CA ALA A 13 -9.54 -8.81 27.40
C ALA A 13 -9.91 -8.78 25.91
N VAL A 14 -11.11 -9.27 25.57
CA VAL A 14 -11.65 -9.25 24.20
C VAL A 14 -12.05 -7.83 23.81
N GLU A 15 -12.60 -7.05 24.74
CA GLU A 15 -12.89 -5.63 24.54
C GLU A 15 -11.63 -4.77 24.38
N GLY A 16 -10.52 -5.11 25.06
CA GLY A 16 -9.23 -4.44 24.88
C GLY A 16 -8.63 -4.63 23.48
N ILE A 17 -8.78 -5.83 22.91
CA ILE A 17 -8.32 -6.15 21.55
C ILE A 17 -9.21 -5.49 20.49
N LEU A 18 -10.52 -5.43 20.71
CA LEU A 18 -11.47 -4.72 19.84
C LEU A 18 -11.37 -3.20 19.96
N GLY A 19 -11.01 -2.68 21.14
CA GLY A 19 -10.77 -1.25 21.39
C GLY A 19 -9.45 -0.72 20.82
N ALA A 20 -8.50 -1.62 20.52
CA ALA A 20 -7.27 -1.29 19.79
C ALA A 20 -7.48 -1.17 18.28
N VAL A 21 -8.68 -1.48 17.76
CA VAL A 21 -9.04 -1.20 16.37
C VAL A 21 -9.31 0.31 16.28
N PRO A 22 -8.50 1.09 15.54
CA PRO A 22 -8.80 2.50 15.33
C PRO A 22 -10.22 2.62 14.79
N SER A 23 -10.99 3.60 15.28
CA SER A 23 -12.32 3.90 14.73
C SER A 23 -12.27 3.82 13.20
N ILE A 24 -13.14 3.01 12.59
CA ILE A 24 -13.12 2.70 11.15
C ILE A 24 -13.12 3.98 10.29
N SER A 25 -13.64 5.09 10.83
CA SER A 25 -13.57 6.44 10.29
C SER A 25 -12.15 7.05 10.26
N LYS A 26 -11.31 6.85 11.29
CA LYS A 26 -9.89 7.24 11.29
C LYS A 26 -9.02 6.35 10.39
N LEU A 27 -9.40 5.09 10.19
CA LEU A 27 -8.81 4.21 9.16
C LEU A 27 -9.23 4.60 7.73
N ARG A 28 -10.34 5.34 7.59
CA ARG A 28 -10.77 5.99 6.35
C ARG A 28 -9.95 7.28 6.18
N GLY A 29 -8.64 7.12 6.04
CA GLY A 29 -7.77 8.23 5.64
C GLY A 29 -8.25 8.87 4.33
N THR A 30 -7.76 10.07 4.05
CA THR A 30 -7.95 10.78 2.78
C THR A 30 -7.75 9.82 1.60
N ASN A 31 -8.75 9.76 0.72
CA ASN A 31 -8.88 8.80 -0.38
C ASN A 31 -7.98 9.20 -1.58
N ASN A 32 -6.70 9.41 -1.30
CA ASN A 32 -5.71 9.89 -2.27
C ASN A 32 -5.10 8.73 -3.09
N ASP A 33 -5.62 7.52 -2.91
CA ASP A 33 -5.18 6.27 -3.51
C ASP A 33 -6.34 5.54 -4.20
N ASP A 34 -6.01 4.62 -5.12
CA ASP A 34 -7.01 3.85 -5.84
C ASP A 34 -7.61 2.73 -4.98
N TRP A 35 -8.80 2.25 -5.36
CA TRP A 35 -9.44 1.09 -4.71
C TRP A 35 -8.53 -0.14 -4.64
N ILE A 36 -7.79 -0.43 -5.71
CA ILE A 36 -6.84 -1.56 -5.77
C ILE A 36 -5.66 -1.34 -4.81
N ASP A 37 -5.22 -0.09 -4.62
CA ASP A 37 -4.16 0.23 -3.68
C ASP A 37 -4.65 -0.03 -2.24
N ARG A 38 -5.91 0.28 -1.93
CA ARG A 38 -6.56 -0.05 -0.64
C ARG A 38 -6.75 -1.55 -0.44
N LEU A 39 -7.05 -2.30 -1.50
CA LEU A 39 -7.09 -3.76 -1.47
C LEU A 39 -5.76 -4.34 -0.95
N ASN A 40 -4.63 -3.78 -1.40
CA ASN A 40 -3.31 -4.15 -0.93
C ASN A 40 -3.07 -3.74 0.54
N HIS A 41 -2.95 -2.44 0.84
CA HIS A 41 -2.41 -1.99 2.14
C HIS A 41 -3.43 -1.91 3.29
N ARG A 42 -4.73 -2.02 3.00
CA ARG A 42 -5.79 -1.92 4.02
C ARG A 42 -6.49 -3.27 4.19
N TYR A 43 -7.10 -3.78 3.14
CA TYR A 43 -7.91 -5.00 3.25
C TYR A 43 -7.06 -6.26 3.43
N THR A 44 -5.97 -6.40 2.68
CA THR A 44 -5.07 -7.57 2.84
C THR A 44 -4.31 -7.53 4.16
N THR A 45 -3.82 -6.35 4.57
CA THR A 45 -3.23 -6.17 5.90
C THR A 45 -4.21 -6.54 7.02
N LEU A 46 -5.46 -6.09 6.95
CA LEU A 46 -6.49 -6.44 7.94
C LEU A 46 -6.77 -7.95 7.95
N LEU A 47 -6.92 -8.55 6.76
CA LEU A 47 -7.16 -9.99 6.61
C LEU A 47 -6.02 -10.83 7.20
N LEU A 48 -4.76 -10.46 6.96
CA LEU A 48 -3.60 -11.13 7.52
C LEU A 48 -3.53 -10.98 9.05
N ILE A 49 -3.85 -9.80 9.58
CA ILE A 49 -3.94 -9.58 11.04
C ILE A 49 -5.04 -10.46 11.66
N ILE A 50 -6.21 -10.55 11.02
CA ILE A 50 -7.30 -11.41 11.49
C ILE A 50 -6.85 -12.87 11.51
N PHE A 51 -6.20 -13.36 10.45
CA PHE A 51 -5.67 -14.72 10.44
C PHE A 51 -4.59 -14.95 11.50
N ALA A 52 -3.71 -13.98 11.74
CA ALA A 52 -2.72 -14.06 12.80
C ALA A 52 -3.38 -14.20 14.19
N VAL A 53 -4.44 -13.43 14.46
CA VAL A 53 -5.23 -13.54 15.70
C VAL A 53 -5.94 -14.89 15.81
N VAL A 54 -6.57 -15.37 14.73
CA VAL A 54 -7.26 -16.67 14.72
C VAL A 54 -6.28 -17.81 15.01
N VAL A 55 -5.14 -17.85 14.33
CA VAL A 55 -4.12 -18.89 14.56
C VAL A 55 -3.54 -18.78 15.98
N SER A 56 -3.28 -17.56 16.47
CA SER A 56 -2.78 -17.35 17.83
C SER A 56 -3.77 -17.84 18.89
N THR A 57 -5.06 -17.64 18.67
CA THR A 57 -6.11 -18.11 19.60
C THR A 57 -6.09 -19.64 19.68
N GLY A 58 -5.96 -20.32 18.54
CA GLY A 58 -5.81 -21.78 18.50
C GLY A 58 -4.52 -22.29 19.15
N GLN A 59 -3.46 -21.48 19.20
CA GLN A 59 -2.16 -21.86 19.77
C GLN A 59 -2.02 -21.59 21.27
N PHE A 60 -2.61 -20.50 21.77
CA PHE A 60 -2.41 -20.05 23.17
C PHE A 60 -3.62 -20.31 24.07
N VAL A 61 -4.83 -20.41 23.52
CA VAL A 61 -6.07 -20.61 24.29
C VAL A 61 -6.56 -22.05 24.17
N GLY A 62 -6.31 -22.70 23.04
CA GLY A 62 -6.64 -24.11 22.82
C GLY A 62 -5.52 -25.07 23.27
N GLU A 63 -5.73 -26.36 23.02
CA GLU A 63 -4.71 -27.39 23.14
C GLU A 63 -4.02 -27.56 21.78
N PRO A 64 -2.82 -26.99 21.58
CA PRO A 64 -2.21 -26.92 20.25
C PRO A 64 -1.71 -28.28 19.74
N ILE A 65 -1.43 -29.19 20.67
CA ILE A 65 -0.95 -30.54 20.44
C ILE A 65 -1.50 -31.47 21.51
N GLN A 66 -1.82 -32.71 21.15
CA GLN A 66 -2.16 -33.78 22.07
C GLN A 66 -1.35 -35.03 21.70
N CYS A 67 -0.76 -35.71 22.69
CA CYS A 67 0.15 -36.83 22.44
C CYS A 67 -0.38 -38.14 23.00
N TRP A 68 -0.25 -39.21 22.22
CA TRP A 68 -0.52 -40.58 22.62
C TRP A 68 0.58 -41.07 23.56
N CYS A 69 0.34 -40.96 24.86
CA CYS A 69 1.29 -41.36 25.90
C CYS A 69 1.10 -42.85 26.30
N PRO A 70 2.18 -43.53 26.73
CA PRO A 70 2.08 -44.89 27.29
C PRO A 70 1.16 -44.95 28.52
N ALA A 71 0.48 -46.08 28.73
CA ALA A 71 -0.47 -46.25 29.84
C ALA A 71 0.16 -46.15 31.26
N GLU A 72 1.48 -46.24 31.37
CA GLU A 72 2.23 -46.05 32.61
C GLU A 72 2.46 -44.57 32.98
N PHE A 73 2.20 -43.64 32.05
CA PHE A 73 2.34 -42.21 32.33
C PHE A 73 1.18 -41.73 33.20
N THR A 74 1.51 -41.07 34.31
CA THR A 74 0.53 -40.34 35.11
C THR A 74 0.07 -39.08 34.37
N ASP A 75 -1.06 -38.50 34.74
CA ASP A 75 -1.59 -37.26 34.16
C ASP A 75 -0.54 -36.12 34.14
N ALA A 76 0.32 -36.06 35.16
CA ALA A 76 1.41 -35.08 35.22
C ALA A 76 2.49 -35.33 34.16
N TYR A 77 2.78 -36.59 33.84
CA TYR A 77 3.73 -36.98 32.80
C TYR A 77 3.15 -36.76 31.40
N GLU A 78 1.86 -37.00 31.20
CA GLU A 78 1.17 -36.68 29.95
C GLU A 78 1.18 -35.17 29.68
N ALA A 79 0.88 -34.36 30.70
CA ALA A 79 0.94 -32.90 30.60
C ALA A 79 2.36 -32.41 30.29
N TYR A 80 3.38 -32.96 30.94
CA TYR A 80 4.78 -32.65 30.64
C TYR A 80 5.16 -33.04 29.20
N THR A 81 4.77 -34.24 28.77
CA THR A 81 5.03 -34.76 27.42
C THR A 81 4.41 -33.85 26.36
N THR A 82 3.16 -33.46 26.57
CA THR A 82 2.45 -32.54 25.67
C THR A 82 3.16 -31.18 25.59
N TYR A 83 3.60 -30.62 26.71
CA TYR A 83 4.29 -29.33 26.75
C TYR A 83 5.68 -29.39 26.11
N ILE A 84 6.48 -30.43 26.40
CA ILE A 84 7.81 -30.57 25.83
C ILE A 84 7.75 -30.85 24.32
N CYS A 85 6.75 -31.61 23.85
CA CYS A 85 6.53 -31.85 22.44
C CYS A 85 5.97 -30.64 21.69
N TRP A 86 5.27 -29.72 22.38
CA TRP A 86 4.88 -28.46 21.78
C TRP A 86 6.05 -27.51 21.54
N ILE A 87 6.96 -27.42 22.52
CA ILE A 87 8.12 -26.53 22.48
C ILE A 87 9.21 -27.10 21.58
N SER A 88 9.42 -28.41 21.65
CA SER A 88 10.35 -29.12 20.78
C SER A 88 9.77 -29.23 19.37
N ASN A 89 10.63 -29.35 18.37
CA ASN A 89 10.17 -29.63 17.03
C ASN A 89 9.61 -31.05 16.94
N THR A 90 8.58 -31.23 16.12
CA THR A 90 8.04 -32.55 15.77
C THR A 90 8.41 -32.87 14.33
N TYR A 91 8.41 -34.15 13.94
CA TYR A 91 8.72 -34.57 12.58
C TYR A 91 7.59 -35.43 12.00
N TYR A 92 7.45 -35.44 10.68
CA TYR A 92 6.44 -36.25 10.00
C TYR A 92 7.09 -37.40 9.22
N ILE A 93 6.53 -38.58 9.40
CA ILE A 93 6.85 -39.80 8.65
C ILE A 93 5.51 -40.42 8.27
N PRO A 94 5.32 -40.84 7.00
CA PRO A 94 4.13 -41.57 6.58
C PRO A 94 3.89 -42.80 7.46
N MET A 95 2.63 -43.13 7.72
CA MET A 95 2.27 -44.26 8.60
C MET A 95 2.74 -45.62 8.07
N GLU A 96 2.92 -45.74 6.76
CA GLU A 96 3.39 -46.94 6.09
C GLU A 96 4.92 -47.11 6.19
N GLU A 97 5.65 -46.07 6.58
CA GLU A 97 7.12 -46.09 6.69
C GLU A 97 7.58 -46.36 8.13
N THR A 98 8.65 -47.13 8.28
CA THR A 98 9.25 -47.39 9.59
C THR A 98 10.02 -46.17 10.08
N ILE A 99 9.89 -45.84 11.37
CA ILE A 99 10.65 -44.74 11.99
C ILE A 99 12.17 -45.03 11.87
N PRO A 100 12.95 -44.18 11.18
CA PRO A 100 14.39 -44.38 11.01
C PRO A 100 15.13 -44.51 12.33
N ILE A 101 16.12 -45.41 12.37
CA ILE A 101 17.01 -45.55 13.54
C ILE A 101 17.98 -44.37 13.63
N ASP A 102 18.41 -43.84 12.47
CA ASP A 102 19.29 -42.68 12.40
C ASP A 102 18.53 -41.41 12.81
N ILE A 103 19.04 -40.75 13.84
CA ILE A 103 18.46 -39.54 14.44
C ILE A 103 18.54 -38.37 13.46
N ARG A 104 19.58 -38.32 12.63
CA ARG A 104 19.78 -37.23 11.68
C ARG A 104 18.65 -37.16 10.67
N GLN A 105 18.17 -38.31 10.22
CA GLN A 105 17.03 -38.39 9.30
C GLN A 105 15.74 -37.89 9.94
N ARG A 106 15.54 -38.13 11.24
CA ARG A 106 14.40 -37.58 12.00
C ARG A 106 14.49 -36.06 12.10
N GLN A 107 15.68 -35.54 12.38
CA GLN A 107 15.95 -34.10 12.48
C GLN A 107 15.75 -33.38 11.15
N ASP A 108 16.15 -33.98 10.04
CA ASP A 108 15.97 -33.41 8.70
C ASP A 108 14.48 -33.36 8.28
N ALA A 109 13.64 -34.20 8.89
CA ALA A 109 12.19 -34.23 8.70
C ALA A 109 11.40 -33.37 9.72
N GLU A 110 12.11 -32.61 10.57
CA GLU A 110 11.46 -31.74 11.57
C GLU A 110 10.68 -30.60 10.93
N ILE A 111 9.54 -30.32 11.54
CA ILE A 111 8.59 -29.29 11.16
C ILE A 111 8.66 -28.20 12.21
N THR A 112 9.16 -27.04 11.80
CA THR A 112 9.40 -25.91 12.72
C THR A 112 8.49 -24.72 12.46
N TYR A 113 7.85 -24.66 11.28
CA TYR A 113 7.17 -23.44 10.82
C TYR A 113 5.92 -23.10 11.64
N TYR A 114 5.18 -24.08 12.18
CA TYR A 114 3.85 -23.84 12.76
C TYR A 114 3.87 -22.88 13.96
N GLN A 115 4.92 -22.93 14.79
CA GLN A 115 5.11 -22.02 15.92
C GLN A 115 5.26 -20.55 15.46
N TRP A 116 5.78 -20.34 14.25
CA TRP A 116 6.09 -19.02 13.68
C TRP A 116 4.98 -18.46 12.79
N VAL A 117 3.92 -19.22 12.52
CA VAL A 117 2.85 -18.82 11.58
C VAL A 117 2.24 -17.45 11.94
N PRO A 118 1.83 -17.16 13.19
CA PRO A 118 1.27 -15.85 13.50
C PRO A 118 2.25 -14.69 13.27
N ILE A 119 3.52 -14.90 13.62
CA ILE A 119 4.58 -13.91 13.47
C ILE A 119 4.81 -13.61 11.99
N ILE A 120 4.85 -14.65 11.15
CA ILE A 120 4.97 -14.49 9.70
C ILE A 120 3.75 -13.77 9.14
N LEU A 121 2.53 -14.12 9.51
CA LEU A 121 1.33 -13.43 9.04
C LEU A 121 1.35 -11.92 9.39
N LEU A 122 1.80 -11.57 10.60
CA LEU A 122 1.98 -10.16 10.99
C LEU A 122 3.10 -9.47 10.20
N PHE A 123 4.21 -10.16 9.95
CA PHE A 123 5.29 -9.65 9.11
C PHE A 123 4.82 -9.42 7.67
N GLN A 124 4.05 -10.34 7.09
CA GLN A 124 3.41 -10.16 5.80
C GLN A 124 2.47 -8.94 5.80
N ALA A 125 1.65 -8.79 6.84
CA ALA A 125 0.74 -7.66 7.00
C ALA A 125 1.51 -6.31 7.00
N LEU A 126 2.66 -6.27 7.69
CA LEU A 126 3.57 -5.13 7.69
C LEU A 126 4.11 -4.84 6.29
N LEU A 127 4.59 -5.86 5.56
CA LEU A 127 5.10 -5.69 4.20
C LEU A 127 4.05 -5.11 3.23
N PHE A 128 2.78 -5.52 3.34
CA PHE A 128 1.68 -4.90 2.58
C PHE A 128 1.42 -3.44 2.95
N LYS A 129 1.78 -3.02 4.17
CA LYS A 129 1.61 -1.63 4.64
C LYS A 129 2.74 -0.70 4.19
N ILE A 130 3.95 -1.22 3.98
CA ILE A 130 5.15 -0.44 3.64
C ILE A 130 4.97 0.49 2.43
N PRO A 131 4.40 0.07 1.28
CA PRO A 131 4.24 0.98 0.14
C PRO A 131 3.36 2.20 0.47
N ASN A 132 2.28 2.01 1.23
CA ASN A 132 1.43 3.12 1.67
C ASN A 132 2.17 4.07 2.62
N LEU A 133 3.00 3.52 3.50
CA LEU A 133 3.82 4.31 4.40
C LEU A 133 4.85 5.14 3.61
N PHE A 134 5.49 4.53 2.61
CA PHE A 134 6.38 5.23 1.69
C PHE A 134 5.68 6.37 0.96
N TRP A 135 4.45 6.16 0.45
CA TRP A 135 3.65 7.22 -0.17
C TRP A 135 3.44 8.40 0.78
N ARG A 136 3.00 8.13 2.02
CA ARG A 136 2.74 9.15 3.05
C ARG A 136 3.98 9.93 3.48
N PHE A 137 5.17 9.35 3.40
CA PHE A 137 6.40 10.08 3.71
C PHE A 137 6.93 10.90 2.53
N THR A 138 6.70 10.45 1.30
CA THR A 138 7.34 11.03 0.10
C THR A 138 6.47 11.98 -0.69
N HIS A 139 5.14 11.92 -0.55
CA HIS A 139 4.22 12.83 -1.24
C HIS A 139 4.34 14.28 -0.74
N SER A 140 4.65 14.49 0.54
CA SER A 140 4.90 15.82 1.13
C SER A 140 6.08 16.53 0.45
N ALA A 141 7.07 15.75 0.01
CA ALA A 141 8.24 16.23 -0.70
C ALA A 141 7.91 16.77 -2.11
N SER A 142 6.68 16.64 -2.60
CA SER A 142 6.21 17.31 -3.82
C SER A 142 6.00 18.82 -3.65
N GLY A 143 6.08 19.35 -2.42
CA GLY A 143 5.71 20.73 -2.09
C GLY A 143 4.20 20.97 -2.07
N LEU A 144 3.40 19.91 -2.23
CA LEU A 144 1.94 19.93 -2.24
C LEU A 144 1.39 19.05 -1.13
N ASN A 145 0.55 19.62 -0.25
CA ASN A 145 -0.18 18.81 0.72
C ASN A 145 -1.47 18.28 0.07
N LEU A 146 -1.41 17.06 -0.45
CA LEU A 146 -2.54 16.38 -1.10
C LEU A 146 -3.73 16.20 -0.17
N ASP A 147 -3.50 15.93 1.10
CA ASP A 147 -4.57 15.74 2.09
C ASP A 147 -5.34 17.04 2.30
N LYS A 148 -4.62 18.17 2.41
CA LYS A 148 -5.23 19.49 2.50
C LYS A 148 -6.06 19.84 1.27
N ILE A 149 -5.58 19.52 0.07
CA ILE A 149 -6.32 19.81 -1.18
C ILE A 149 -7.61 19.02 -1.25
N VAL A 150 -7.55 17.75 -0.86
CA VAL A 150 -8.70 16.87 -0.89
C VAL A 150 -9.72 17.32 0.14
N ALA A 151 -9.30 17.68 1.35
CA ALA A 151 -10.16 18.29 2.36
C ALA A 151 -10.81 19.61 1.86
N MET A 152 -10.01 20.55 1.34
CA MET A 152 -10.55 21.81 0.77
C MET A 152 -11.51 21.54 -0.39
N SER A 153 -11.28 20.52 -1.21
CA SER A 153 -12.17 20.15 -2.32
C SER A 153 -13.48 19.53 -1.84
N GLU A 154 -13.47 18.80 -0.73
CA GLU A 154 -14.65 18.19 -0.11
C GLU A 154 -15.49 19.26 0.58
N GLU A 155 -14.86 20.22 1.27
CA GLU A 155 -15.53 21.38 1.89
C GLU A 155 -16.29 22.22 0.84
N THR A 156 -15.81 22.32 -0.40
CA THR A 156 -16.54 23.06 -1.46
C THR A 156 -17.91 22.49 -1.79
N GLN A 157 -18.23 21.28 -1.34
CA GLN A 157 -19.53 20.65 -1.52
C GLN A 157 -20.53 21.02 -0.42
N LEU A 158 -20.04 21.52 0.70
CA LEU A 158 -20.79 21.80 1.91
C LEU A 158 -20.75 23.31 2.16
N GLY A 159 -21.61 24.06 1.47
CA GLY A 159 -21.67 25.52 1.61
C GLY A 159 -22.68 26.18 0.70
N SER A 160 -22.89 27.49 0.88
CA SER A 160 -23.71 28.27 -0.03
C SER A 160 -23.03 28.38 -1.42
N PRO A 161 -23.78 28.69 -2.50
CA PRO A 161 -23.19 28.85 -3.83
C PRO A 161 -22.08 29.91 -3.90
N GLU A 162 -22.17 30.96 -3.09
CA GLU A 162 -21.19 32.05 -3.01
C GLU A 162 -19.90 31.59 -2.33
N ASP A 163 -20.01 30.95 -1.16
CA ASP A 163 -18.88 30.38 -0.43
C ASP A 163 -18.13 29.34 -1.27
N ARG A 164 -18.88 28.52 -2.01
CA ARG A 164 -18.29 27.54 -2.94
C ARG A 164 -17.48 28.20 -4.04
N ALA A 165 -17.99 29.28 -4.64
CA ALA A 165 -17.28 29.98 -5.71
C ALA A 165 -15.97 30.60 -5.19
N GLU A 166 -16.00 31.18 -3.98
CA GLU A 166 -14.81 31.71 -3.32
C GLU A 166 -13.81 30.60 -2.97
N ALA A 167 -14.26 29.48 -2.40
CA ALA A 167 -13.41 28.34 -2.06
C ALA A 167 -12.71 27.76 -3.30
N ILE A 168 -13.43 27.61 -4.42
CA ILE A 168 -12.86 27.16 -5.70
C ILE A 168 -11.83 28.16 -6.23
N LYS A 169 -12.09 29.47 -6.11
CA LYS A 169 -11.15 30.51 -6.51
C LYS A 169 -9.87 30.48 -5.68
N ASN A 170 -10.00 30.33 -4.36
CA ASN A 170 -8.87 30.18 -3.44
C ASN A 170 -8.04 28.93 -3.75
N LEU A 171 -8.72 27.81 -4.03
CA LEU A 171 -8.08 26.57 -4.47
C LEU A 171 -7.34 26.78 -5.80
N ALA A 172 -7.96 27.44 -6.78
CA ALA A 172 -7.35 27.73 -8.08
C ALA A 172 -6.08 28.59 -7.94
N ILE A 173 -6.10 29.62 -7.08
CA ILE A 173 -4.94 30.46 -6.80
C ILE A 173 -3.82 29.65 -6.12
N TYR A 174 -4.16 28.79 -5.16
CA TYR A 174 -3.20 27.92 -4.51
C TYR A 174 -2.52 26.97 -5.52
N LEU A 175 -3.31 26.36 -6.41
CA LEU A 175 -2.80 25.49 -7.46
C LEU A 175 -1.98 26.26 -8.51
N ASP A 176 -2.38 27.46 -8.92
CA ASP A 176 -1.61 28.30 -9.85
C ASP A 176 -0.23 28.64 -9.28
N LYS A 177 -0.15 29.01 -8.00
CA LYS A 177 1.13 29.26 -7.31
C LYS A 177 2.01 28.02 -7.29
N TRP A 178 1.46 26.85 -6.97
CA TRP A 178 2.20 25.60 -6.99
C TRP A 178 2.67 25.20 -8.41
N LEU A 179 1.78 25.28 -9.41
CA LEU A 179 2.12 25.00 -10.82
C LEU A 179 3.21 25.95 -11.33
N GLY A 180 3.16 27.23 -10.94
CA GLY A 180 4.14 28.25 -11.30
C GLY A 180 5.50 28.09 -10.62
N THR A 181 5.54 27.53 -9.40
CA THR A 181 6.78 27.34 -8.61
C THR A 181 7.79 26.44 -9.35
N TYR A 182 7.30 25.51 -10.18
CA TYR A 182 8.14 24.55 -10.90
C TYR A 182 8.25 24.84 -12.41
N GLN A 183 7.88 26.04 -12.86
CA GLN A 183 7.84 26.37 -14.28
C GLN A 183 9.24 26.66 -14.86
N GLU A 184 9.85 25.68 -15.55
CA GLU A 184 11.09 25.90 -16.32
C GLU A 184 10.92 27.01 -17.38
N TYR A 185 11.65 28.12 -17.22
CA TYR A 185 11.61 29.28 -18.13
C TYR A 185 12.46 29.09 -19.41
N ARG A 186 13.26 28.01 -19.53
CA ARG A 186 14.22 27.82 -20.64
C ARG A 186 13.88 26.63 -21.53
N ASN A 187 13.56 26.90 -22.80
CA ASN A 187 13.36 25.88 -23.85
C ASN A 187 14.69 25.55 -24.56
N ASN A 188 15.55 24.73 -23.95
CA ASN A 188 16.76 24.22 -24.61
C ASN A 188 16.49 22.87 -25.31
N ILE A 189 17.25 22.55 -26.38
CA ILE A 189 17.22 21.24 -27.08
C ILE A 189 17.43 20.07 -26.11
N PHE A 190 18.33 20.23 -25.14
CA PHE A 190 18.62 19.22 -24.12
C PHE A 190 17.39 18.89 -23.25
N ILE A 191 16.55 19.90 -22.96
CA ILE A 191 15.31 19.73 -22.19
C ILE A 191 14.25 19.00 -23.02
N ARG A 192 14.19 19.21 -24.34
CA ARG A 192 13.30 18.43 -25.23
C ARG A 192 13.70 16.97 -25.32
N ALA A 193 15.01 16.69 -25.44
CA ALA A 193 15.54 15.33 -25.41
C ALA A 193 15.25 14.66 -24.06
N LYS A 194 15.48 15.36 -22.94
CA LYS A 194 15.16 14.89 -21.58
C LYS A 194 13.66 14.60 -21.40
N LYS A 195 12.76 15.47 -21.86
CA LYS A 195 11.30 15.25 -21.81
C LYS A 195 10.87 14.01 -22.60
N LYS A 196 11.50 13.75 -23.75
CA LYS A 196 11.22 12.56 -24.58
C LYS A 196 11.75 11.29 -23.92
N ALA A 197 12.94 11.35 -23.30
CA ALA A 197 13.51 10.26 -22.50
C ALA A 197 12.71 9.97 -21.22
N GLN A 198 12.21 11.00 -20.52
CA GLN A 198 11.31 10.87 -19.35
C GLN A 198 9.95 10.26 -19.70
N THR A 199 9.49 10.44 -20.93
CA THR A 199 8.27 9.76 -21.41
C THR A 199 8.49 8.25 -21.53
N PHE A 200 9.74 7.81 -21.73
CA PHE A 200 10.12 6.41 -21.87
C PHE A 200 10.61 5.78 -20.55
N CYS A 201 11.24 6.57 -19.67
CA CYS A 201 11.73 6.13 -18.36
C CYS A 201 10.80 6.63 -17.24
N PHE A 202 9.75 5.84 -16.96
CA PHE A 202 8.65 6.15 -16.03
C PHE A 202 9.05 6.41 -14.57
N PHE A 203 10.28 6.05 -14.18
CA PHE A 203 10.79 6.18 -12.82
C PHE A 203 11.47 7.52 -12.53
N MET A 204 11.70 8.37 -13.52
CA MET A 204 12.37 9.65 -13.28
C MET A 204 11.40 10.70 -12.74
N CYS A 205 11.27 10.72 -11.41
CA CYS A 205 10.56 11.70 -10.60
C CYS A 205 11.22 13.10 -10.69
N ASP A 206 11.10 13.77 -11.83
CA ASP A 206 11.62 15.13 -11.99
C ASP A 206 10.61 16.18 -11.51
N ARG A 207 10.99 16.87 -10.42
CA ARG A 207 10.22 17.99 -9.85
C ARG A 207 10.09 19.16 -10.84
N ARG A 208 11.13 19.43 -11.64
CA ARG A 208 11.13 20.57 -12.58
C ARG A 208 10.30 20.30 -13.84
N GLY A 209 10.14 19.03 -14.19
CA GLY A 209 9.32 18.57 -15.32
C GLY A 209 7.80 18.52 -15.05
N GLY A 210 7.35 18.65 -13.80
CA GLY A 210 5.94 18.47 -13.42
C GLY A 210 5.43 17.03 -13.64
N THR A 211 6.29 16.07 -13.34
CA THR A 211 6.06 14.61 -13.45
C THR A 211 6.38 13.86 -12.15
N TYR A 212 6.68 14.59 -11.06
CA TYR A 212 7.12 14.01 -9.80
C TYR A 212 6.00 13.24 -9.12
N LEU A 213 4.81 13.84 -8.97
CA LEU A 213 3.67 13.20 -8.31
C LEU A 213 3.22 11.95 -9.05
N VAL A 214 3.12 12.03 -10.38
CA VAL A 214 2.75 10.87 -11.19
C VAL A 214 3.82 9.78 -11.17
N GLY A 215 5.10 10.15 -11.24
CA GLY A 215 6.20 9.19 -11.15
C GLY A 215 6.22 8.47 -9.79
N LEU A 216 5.99 9.21 -8.70
CA LEU A 216 5.88 8.65 -7.36
C LEU A 216 4.69 7.69 -7.25
N PHE A 217 3.54 8.07 -7.82
CA PHE A 217 2.35 7.24 -7.81
C PHE A 217 2.54 5.93 -8.60
N ILE A 218 3.21 5.96 -9.75
CA ILE A 218 3.58 4.75 -10.50
C ILE A 218 4.57 3.90 -9.69
N THR A 219 5.57 4.53 -9.06
CA THR A 219 6.54 3.84 -8.20
C THR A 219 5.85 3.05 -7.10
N ILE A 220 4.84 3.64 -6.43
CA ILE A 220 4.04 2.94 -5.42
C ILE A 220 3.33 1.70 -5.99
N LYS A 221 2.76 1.80 -7.19
CA LYS A 221 2.09 0.65 -7.82
C LYS A 221 3.05 -0.48 -8.14
N ILE A 222 4.28 -0.14 -8.51
CA ILE A 222 5.34 -1.12 -8.73
C ILE A 222 5.78 -1.74 -7.40
N LEU A 223 5.89 -0.96 -6.32
CA LEU A 223 6.15 -1.50 -4.99
C LEU A 223 5.05 -2.45 -4.51
N TYR A 224 3.77 -2.17 -4.78
CA TYR A 224 2.68 -3.12 -4.49
C TYR A 224 2.83 -4.42 -5.28
N MET A 225 3.12 -4.33 -6.58
CA MET A 225 3.36 -5.51 -7.42
C MET A 225 4.53 -6.34 -6.91
N ALA A 226 5.67 -5.68 -6.64
CA ALA A 226 6.86 -6.32 -6.11
C ALA A 226 6.60 -6.96 -4.75
N ASN A 227 5.82 -6.31 -3.88
CA ASN A 227 5.44 -6.85 -2.59
C ASN A 227 4.64 -8.16 -2.75
N VAL A 228 3.59 -8.18 -3.57
CA VAL A 228 2.76 -9.39 -3.77
C VAL A 228 3.58 -10.55 -4.32
N ILE A 229 4.47 -10.29 -5.29
CA ILE A 229 5.41 -11.30 -5.80
C ILE A 229 6.36 -11.76 -4.69
N GLY A 230 6.89 -10.83 -3.90
CA GLY A 230 7.73 -11.11 -2.73
C GLY A 230 7.05 -11.99 -1.69
N GLN A 231 5.72 -11.88 -1.51
CA GLN A 231 4.97 -12.74 -0.58
C GLN A 231 5.02 -14.22 -0.97
N PHE A 232 4.96 -14.54 -2.26
CA PHE A 232 5.08 -15.92 -2.73
C PHE A 232 6.48 -16.48 -2.43
N PHE A 233 7.53 -15.71 -2.68
CA PHE A 233 8.91 -16.10 -2.34
C PHE A 233 9.10 -16.27 -0.83
N LEU A 234 8.55 -15.36 -0.03
CA LEU A 234 8.60 -15.44 1.43
C LEU A 234 7.94 -16.71 1.96
N LEU A 235 6.73 -17.04 1.47
CA LEU A 235 6.02 -18.25 1.88
C LEU A 235 6.72 -19.53 1.42
N ASN A 236 7.30 -19.52 0.22
CA ASN A 236 8.10 -20.63 -0.29
C ASN A 236 9.35 -20.89 0.57
N ALA A 237 10.02 -19.83 1.02
CA ALA A 237 11.15 -19.94 1.94
C ALA A 237 10.71 -20.40 3.34
N PHE A 238 9.57 -19.89 3.84
CA PHE A 238 9.07 -20.19 5.18
C PHE A 238 8.63 -21.64 5.35
N MET A 239 7.91 -22.21 4.38
CA MET A 239 7.44 -23.60 4.45
C MET A 239 8.46 -24.63 3.95
N ALA A 240 9.67 -24.20 3.54
CA ALA A 240 10.71 -25.04 2.93
C ALA A 240 10.21 -25.95 1.78
N THR A 241 9.10 -25.57 1.13
CA THR A 241 8.39 -26.37 0.13
C THR A 241 7.96 -25.48 -1.04
N LYS A 242 7.65 -26.08 -2.20
CA LYS A 242 7.23 -25.37 -3.42
C LYS A 242 5.84 -24.76 -3.26
N TYR A 243 5.70 -23.64 -2.56
CA TYR A 243 4.40 -23.02 -2.27
C TYR A 243 3.79 -22.33 -3.50
N ASN A 244 4.62 -21.90 -4.45
CA ASN A 244 4.17 -21.20 -5.66
C ASN A 244 3.15 -22.01 -6.48
N LEU A 245 3.22 -23.34 -6.45
CA LEU A 245 2.34 -24.24 -7.19
C LEU A 245 1.17 -24.79 -6.36
N TYR A 246 1.08 -24.42 -5.08
CA TYR A 246 0.19 -25.07 -4.12
C TYR A 246 -1.28 -25.01 -4.53
N GLY A 247 -1.78 -23.85 -4.98
CA GLY A 247 -3.19 -23.76 -5.40
C GLY A 247 -3.54 -24.60 -6.63
N PHE A 248 -2.59 -24.83 -7.55
CA PHE A 248 -2.81 -25.73 -8.69
C PHE A 248 -2.87 -27.20 -8.25
N GLU A 249 -2.02 -27.60 -7.30
CA GLU A 249 -2.06 -28.93 -6.68
C GLU A 249 -3.44 -29.16 -6.03
N VAL A 250 -3.94 -28.18 -5.27
CA VAL A 250 -5.27 -28.22 -4.64
C VAL A 250 -6.39 -28.36 -5.66
N ILE A 251 -6.39 -27.56 -6.74
CA ILE A 251 -7.40 -27.66 -7.79
C ILE A 251 -7.38 -29.04 -8.44
N LYS A 252 -6.20 -29.58 -8.74
CA LYS A 252 -6.06 -30.90 -9.34
C LYS A 252 -6.65 -31.98 -8.42
N SER A 253 -6.31 -31.98 -7.14
CA SER A 253 -6.86 -32.94 -6.17
C SER A 253 -8.37 -32.83 -6.02
N LEU A 254 -8.94 -31.63 -6.11
CA LEU A 254 -10.40 -31.45 -6.10
C LEU A 254 -11.08 -32.01 -7.36
N ILE A 255 -10.44 -31.90 -8.53
CA ILE A 255 -10.97 -32.44 -9.79
C ILE A 255 -10.91 -33.97 -9.78
N ASP A 256 -9.81 -34.53 -9.30
CA ASP A 256 -9.57 -35.97 -9.29
C ASP A 256 -10.42 -36.69 -8.20
N ASN A 257 -11.17 -35.95 -7.37
CA ASN A 257 -11.93 -36.43 -6.20
C ASN A 257 -11.10 -37.29 -5.24
N GLU A 258 -9.78 -37.19 -5.30
CA GLU A 258 -8.92 -37.85 -4.35
C GLU A 258 -9.01 -37.08 -3.04
N PRO A 259 -9.35 -37.74 -1.92
CA PRO A 259 -9.22 -37.11 -0.62
C PRO A 259 -7.79 -36.62 -0.52
N MET A 260 -7.61 -35.35 -0.15
CA MET A 260 -6.30 -34.77 0.13
C MET A 260 -5.78 -35.43 1.42
N MET A 261 -5.44 -36.72 1.31
CA MET A 261 -4.89 -37.54 2.37
C MET A 261 -3.50 -36.99 2.63
N GLU A 262 -3.34 -36.46 3.84
CA GLU A 262 -2.06 -36.15 4.46
C GLU A 262 -1.03 -35.51 3.53
N SER A 263 -1.30 -34.24 3.14
CA SER A 263 -0.23 -33.44 2.53
C SER A 263 0.96 -33.40 3.51
N PRO A 264 2.17 -33.87 3.11
CA PRO A 264 3.35 -33.86 3.96
C PRO A 264 3.75 -32.43 4.37
N ARG A 265 3.20 -31.42 3.69
CA ARG A 265 3.36 -29.99 4.00
C ARG A 265 2.59 -29.56 5.25
N PHE A 266 1.44 -30.16 5.52
CA PHE A 266 0.56 -29.83 6.65
C PHE A 266 0.08 -31.11 7.35
N PRO A 267 0.99 -31.89 7.95
CA PRO A 267 0.62 -33.13 8.61
C PRO A 267 -0.20 -32.85 9.88
N ARG A 268 -1.24 -33.66 10.09
CA ARG A 268 -2.12 -33.56 11.26
C ARG A 268 -1.64 -34.44 12.41
N VAL A 269 -0.79 -35.41 12.09
CA VAL A 269 -0.17 -36.33 13.02
C VAL A 269 1.33 -36.24 12.83
N THR A 270 2.07 -36.04 13.90
CA THR A 270 3.54 -35.96 13.91
C THR A 270 4.12 -36.84 15.01
N LEU A 271 5.41 -37.11 14.93
CA LEU A 271 6.17 -37.81 15.95
C LEU A 271 7.01 -36.81 16.73
N CYS A 272 7.09 -37.04 18.03
CA CYS A 272 7.89 -36.24 18.95
C CYS A 272 8.89 -37.15 19.66
N ASP A 273 10.17 -36.78 19.58
CA ASP A 273 11.24 -37.42 20.33
C ASP A 273 11.61 -36.53 21.52
N PHE A 274 11.53 -37.07 22.74
CA PHE A 274 12.00 -36.38 23.94
C PHE A 274 12.86 -37.30 24.82
N GLN A 275 13.69 -36.70 25.66
CA GLN A 275 14.64 -37.42 26.51
C GLN A 275 14.40 -37.10 27.98
N ILE A 276 14.26 -38.14 28.80
CA ILE A 276 14.19 -38.01 30.25
C ILE A 276 15.51 -38.50 30.83
N ARG A 277 16.08 -37.71 31.74
CA ARG A 277 17.25 -38.10 32.53
C ARG A 277 16.79 -38.75 33.83
N GLN A 278 17.06 -40.04 33.97
CA GLN A 278 16.92 -40.76 35.23
C GLN A 278 18.31 -41.18 35.71
N LEU A 279 18.82 -40.51 36.76
CA LEU A 279 20.20 -40.67 37.25
C LEU A 279 21.24 -40.40 36.13
N GLN A 280 22.01 -41.43 35.74
CA GLN A 280 23.00 -41.36 34.65
C GLN A 280 22.49 -41.91 33.32
N ASN A 281 21.26 -42.45 33.26
CA ASN A 281 20.72 -43.02 32.03
C ASN A 281 19.84 -42.01 31.29
N LEU A 282 20.09 -41.85 29.99
CA LEU A 282 19.28 -41.05 29.08
C LEU A 282 18.28 -41.96 28.38
N GLN A 283 17.02 -41.89 28.78
CA GLN A 283 15.95 -42.64 28.13
C GLN A 283 15.28 -41.74 27.09
N ARG A 284 15.27 -42.19 25.83
CA ARG A 284 14.55 -41.52 24.75
C ARG A 284 13.19 -42.18 24.56
N TRP A 285 12.18 -41.33 24.43
CA TRP A 285 10.81 -41.71 24.11
C TRP A 285 10.43 -41.11 22.76
N THR A 286 9.71 -41.88 21.96
CA THR A 286 9.05 -41.40 20.73
C THR A 286 7.56 -41.59 20.93
N VAL A 287 6.80 -40.50 20.85
CA VAL A 287 5.33 -40.51 20.99
C VAL A 287 4.69 -39.92 19.74
N GLN A 288 3.48 -40.39 19.43
CA GLN A 288 2.68 -39.86 18.33
C GLN A 288 1.80 -38.72 18.85
N CYS A 289 1.79 -37.59 18.17
CA CYS A 289 1.01 -36.43 18.55
C CYS A 289 0.10 -35.95 17.42
N VAL A 290 -1.06 -35.43 17.77
CA VAL A 290 -2.03 -34.83 16.86
C VAL A 290 -1.90 -33.31 16.98
N LEU A 291 -1.87 -32.61 15.85
CA LEU A 291 -1.74 -31.14 15.75
C LEU A 291 -3.02 -30.52 15.14
N PRO A 292 -4.06 -30.25 15.93
CA PRO A 292 -5.29 -29.62 15.44
C PRO A 292 -5.06 -28.24 14.78
N VAL A 293 -4.07 -27.49 15.27
CA VAL A 293 -3.71 -26.15 14.74
C VAL A 293 -3.36 -26.22 13.25
N ASN A 294 -2.78 -27.33 12.79
CA ASN A 294 -2.36 -27.44 11.40
C ASN A 294 -3.54 -27.56 10.43
N LEU A 295 -4.70 -28.03 10.89
CA LEU A 295 -5.94 -28.03 10.12
C LEU A 295 -6.33 -26.59 9.72
N PHE A 296 -6.22 -25.64 10.65
CA PHE A 296 -6.52 -24.23 10.38
C PHE A 296 -5.49 -23.62 9.44
N ASN A 297 -4.20 -23.87 9.69
CA ASN A 297 -3.12 -23.39 8.83
C ASN A 297 -3.30 -23.85 7.39
N GLU A 298 -3.59 -25.14 7.17
CA GLU A 298 -3.85 -25.70 5.84
C GLU A 298 -4.90 -24.86 5.08
N LYS A 299 -6.04 -24.57 5.71
CA LYS A 299 -7.13 -23.81 5.07
C LYS A 299 -6.80 -22.34 4.87
N ILE A 300 -6.14 -21.71 5.85
CA ILE A 300 -5.70 -20.31 5.76
C ILE A 300 -4.72 -20.14 4.59
N PHE A 301 -3.71 -21.00 4.48
CA PHE A 301 -2.72 -20.90 3.41
C PHE A 301 -3.32 -21.19 2.03
N ILE A 302 -4.24 -22.15 1.89
CA ILE A 302 -4.98 -22.34 0.63
C ILE A 302 -5.70 -21.05 0.23
N PHE A 303 -6.46 -20.46 1.17
CA PHE A 303 -7.16 -19.20 0.91
C PHE A 303 -6.18 -18.08 0.53
N LEU A 304 -5.09 -17.91 1.27
CA LEU A 304 -4.09 -16.87 1.03
C LEU A 304 -3.43 -16.99 -0.35
N TRP A 305 -3.19 -18.22 -0.83
CA TRP A 305 -2.63 -18.43 -2.17
C TRP A 305 -3.56 -17.83 -3.24
N PHE A 306 -4.85 -18.18 -3.23
CA PHE A 306 -5.82 -17.65 -4.18
C PHE A 306 -6.01 -16.14 -4.03
N TRP A 307 -6.02 -15.66 -2.78
CA TRP A 307 -6.13 -14.24 -2.48
C TRP A 307 -4.95 -13.43 -3.04
N PHE A 308 -3.72 -13.91 -2.89
CA PHE A 308 -2.53 -13.26 -3.46
C PHE A 308 -2.51 -13.33 -4.98
N CYS A 309 -2.97 -14.42 -5.61
CA CYS A 309 -3.14 -14.47 -7.06
C CYS A 309 -4.14 -13.41 -7.55
N LEU A 310 -5.30 -13.27 -6.89
CA LEU A 310 -6.29 -12.24 -7.21
C LEU A 310 -5.70 -10.83 -7.09
N ILE A 311 -4.98 -10.55 -6.00
CA ILE A 311 -4.35 -9.24 -5.79
C ILE A 311 -3.26 -8.98 -6.83
N ALA A 312 -2.42 -9.97 -7.13
CA ALA A 312 -1.38 -9.83 -8.16
C ALA A 312 -2.02 -9.45 -9.51
N PHE A 313 -3.08 -10.15 -9.90
CA PHE A 313 -3.81 -9.89 -11.14
C PHE A 313 -4.42 -8.48 -11.18
N LEU A 314 -5.18 -8.10 -10.15
CA LEU A 314 -5.82 -6.78 -10.10
C LEU A 314 -4.79 -5.64 -10.03
N THR A 315 -3.69 -5.84 -9.29
CA THR A 315 -2.59 -4.88 -9.20
C THR A 315 -1.85 -4.75 -10.53
N ALA A 316 -1.68 -5.85 -11.29
CA ALA A 316 -1.08 -5.82 -12.62
C ALA A 316 -1.92 -4.99 -13.58
N ILE A 317 -3.23 -5.24 -13.64
CA ILE A 317 -4.15 -4.47 -14.49
C ILE A 317 -4.11 -2.99 -14.10
N ASN A 318 -4.14 -2.68 -12.81
CA ASN A 318 -4.11 -1.29 -12.35
C ASN A 318 -2.79 -0.60 -12.75
N LEU A 319 -1.65 -1.26 -12.55
CA LEU A 319 -0.35 -0.74 -12.95
C LEU A 319 -0.27 -0.50 -14.46
N LEU A 320 -0.68 -1.49 -15.28
CA LEU A 320 -0.70 -1.37 -16.74
C LEU A 320 -1.60 -0.22 -17.19
N LYS A 321 -2.81 -0.11 -16.64
CA LYS A 321 -3.73 0.99 -16.94
C LYS A 321 -3.09 2.36 -16.69
N TRP A 322 -2.38 2.53 -15.58
CA TRP A 322 -1.70 3.79 -15.25
C TRP A 322 -0.48 4.07 -16.13
N ILE A 323 0.29 3.04 -16.47
CA ILE A 323 1.40 3.15 -17.43
C ILE A 323 0.86 3.60 -18.79
N PHE A 324 -0.20 2.96 -19.29
CA PHE A 324 -0.85 3.35 -20.54
C PHE A 324 -1.39 4.78 -20.49
N TYR A 325 -2.10 5.16 -19.43
CA TYR A 325 -2.59 6.54 -19.25
C TYR A 325 -1.45 7.56 -19.30
N GLN A 326 -0.28 7.23 -18.72
CA GLN A 326 0.85 8.12 -18.68
C GLN A 326 1.57 8.25 -20.04
N LEU A 327 1.66 7.16 -20.81
CA LEU A 327 2.24 7.13 -22.16
C LEU A 327 1.48 8.00 -23.16
N TYR A 328 0.14 7.92 -23.14
CA TYR A 328 -0.69 8.59 -24.13
C TYR A 328 -1.05 10.02 -23.72
N GLN A 329 -0.16 10.97 -24.02
CA GLN A 329 -0.37 12.40 -23.75
C GLN A 329 -1.66 12.96 -24.37
N ASN A 330 -2.12 12.40 -25.49
CA ASN A 330 -3.37 12.82 -26.11
C ASN A 330 -4.58 12.55 -25.21
N ASN A 331 -4.60 11.46 -24.45
CA ASN A 331 -5.70 11.14 -23.54
C ASN A 331 -5.82 12.20 -22.44
N LYS A 332 -4.69 12.70 -21.93
CA LYS A 332 -4.65 13.75 -20.89
C LYS A 332 -5.19 15.08 -21.41
N VAL A 333 -4.81 15.46 -22.63
CA VAL A 333 -5.35 16.68 -23.28
C VAL A 333 -6.85 16.54 -23.53
N GLN A 334 -7.31 15.36 -23.97
CA GLN A 334 -8.73 15.11 -24.21
C GLN A 334 -9.54 15.14 -22.91
N TYR A 335 -8.98 14.65 -21.79
CA TYR A 335 -9.59 14.76 -20.47
C TYR A 335 -9.88 16.23 -20.12
N VAL A 336 -8.87 17.10 -20.14
CA VAL A 336 -9.05 18.54 -19.86
C VAL A 336 -10.01 19.20 -20.87
N LYS A 337 -9.87 18.87 -22.16
CA LYS A 337 -10.71 19.40 -23.22
C LYS A 337 -12.18 19.05 -23.03
N LYS A 338 -12.51 17.87 -22.50
CA LYS A 338 -13.89 17.45 -22.21
C LYS A 338 -14.54 18.41 -21.22
N TYR A 339 -13.89 18.69 -20.08
CA TYR A 339 -14.43 19.60 -19.06
C TYR A 339 -14.52 21.05 -19.56
N LEU A 340 -13.50 21.55 -20.27
CA LEU A 340 -13.53 22.90 -20.81
C LEU A 340 -14.60 23.10 -21.91
N LYS A 341 -14.94 22.05 -22.67
CA LYS A 341 -16.06 22.09 -23.63
C LYS A 341 -17.40 22.15 -22.92
N THR A 342 -17.60 21.35 -21.87
CA THR A 342 -18.84 21.35 -21.08
C THR A 342 -19.15 22.73 -20.50
N ASN A 343 -18.12 23.51 -20.15
CA ASN A 343 -18.27 24.87 -19.63
C ASN A 343 -18.45 25.96 -20.72
N ASN A 344 -18.55 25.61 -22.01
CA ASN A 344 -18.71 26.54 -23.14
C ASN A 344 -17.62 27.64 -23.23
N VAL A 345 -16.40 27.37 -22.74
CA VAL A 345 -15.29 28.36 -22.73
C VAL A 345 -14.38 28.22 -23.96
N MET A 346 -14.63 27.24 -24.82
CA MET A 346 -13.84 26.95 -26.02
C MET A 346 -14.72 26.97 -27.28
N ASN A 347 -14.77 28.12 -27.94
CA ASN A 347 -15.62 28.33 -29.13
C ASN A 347 -14.80 28.43 -30.43
N SER A 348 -13.50 28.78 -30.36
CA SER A 348 -12.65 28.98 -31.53
C SER A 348 -11.67 27.81 -31.81
N GLY A 349 -11.25 27.66 -33.07
CA GLY A 349 -10.14 26.77 -33.46
C GLY A 349 -8.80 27.15 -32.80
N PHE A 350 -8.61 28.44 -32.50
CA PHE A 350 -7.46 28.94 -31.74
C PHE A 350 -7.48 28.44 -30.28
N ASP A 351 -8.65 28.42 -29.64
CA ASP A 351 -8.81 27.90 -28.27
C ASP A 351 -8.43 26.41 -28.18
N LYS A 352 -8.63 25.63 -29.25
CA LYS A 352 -8.23 24.20 -29.28
C LYS A 352 -6.71 24.03 -29.21
N LYS A 353 -5.94 24.86 -29.92
CA LYS A 353 -4.46 24.85 -29.85
C LYS A 353 -3.98 25.36 -28.50
N LEU A 354 -4.62 26.41 -27.98
CA LEU A 354 -4.33 26.97 -26.67
C LEU A 354 -4.62 25.98 -25.53
N CYS A 355 -5.67 25.16 -25.66
CA CYS A 355 -6.03 24.10 -24.72
C CYS A 355 -4.95 23.02 -24.63
N ALA A 356 -4.35 22.67 -25.77
CA ALA A 356 -3.22 21.74 -25.79
C ALA A 356 -2.01 22.34 -25.06
N LYS A 357 -1.73 23.64 -25.24
CA LYS A 357 -0.66 24.35 -24.54
C LYS A 357 -0.90 24.43 -23.03
N PHE A 358 -2.12 24.80 -22.62
CA PHE A 358 -2.53 24.80 -21.21
C PHE A 358 -2.37 23.44 -20.55
N SER A 359 -2.81 22.38 -21.22
CA SER A 359 -2.72 21.02 -20.68
C SER A 359 -1.25 20.56 -20.57
N ARG A 360 -0.43 20.81 -21.61
CA ARG A 360 0.94 20.28 -21.68
C ARG A 360 1.96 21.11 -20.91
N ASP A 361 1.87 22.43 -20.97
CA ASP A 361 2.91 23.32 -20.46
C ASP A 361 2.56 23.92 -19.10
N TYR A 362 1.27 24.23 -18.87
CA TYR A 362 0.79 24.84 -17.63
C TYR A 362 0.35 23.80 -16.59
N LEU A 363 -0.64 22.93 -16.87
CA LEU A 363 -1.04 21.87 -15.92
C LEU A 363 0.00 20.74 -15.83
N ARG A 364 0.58 20.35 -16.96
CA ARG A 364 1.51 19.21 -17.07
C ARG A 364 0.88 17.91 -16.58
N SER A 365 1.69 16.87 -16.37
CA SER A 365 1.17 15.57 -15.93
C SER A 365 0.68 15.61 -14.49
N ASP A 366 1.43 16.25 -13.59
CA ASP A 366 1.11 16.32 -12.17
C ASP A 366 -0.18 17.12 -11.90
N GLY A 367 -0.40 18.25 -12.58
CA GLY A 367 -1.64 19.01 -12.44
C GLY A 367 -2.86 18.26 -12.98
N ILE A 368 -2.73 17.53 -14.10
CA ILE A 368 -3.82 16.70 -14.62
C ILE A 368 -4.10 15.52 -13.68
N PHE A 369 -3.06 14.91 -13.10
CA PHE A 369 -3.23 13.86 -12.09
C PHE A 369 -3.94 14.39 -10.83
N LEU A 370 -3.61 15.60 -10.39
CA LEU A 370 -4.30 16.24 -9.28
C LEU A 370 -5.79 16.46 -9.57
N MET A 371 -6.13 16.88 -10.79
CA MET A 371 -7.55 16.96 -11.20
C MET A 371 -8.24 15.60 -11.17
N TYR A 372 -7.54 14.52 -11.50
CA TYR A 372 -8.06 13.16 -11.35
C TYR A 372 -8.27 12.81 -9.86
N VAL A 373 -7.32 13.09 -8.97
CA VAL A 373 -7.45 12.83 -7.53
C VAL A 373 -8.62 13.61 -6.94
N ILE A 374 -8.76 14.89 -7.30
CA ILE A 374 -9.91 15.72 -6.88
C ILE A 374 -11.22 15.13 -7.42
N SER A 375 -11.26 14.66 -8.68
CA SER A 375 -12.47 14.06 -9.26
C SER A 375 -12.93 12.78 -8.54
N LYS A 376 -12.01 12.07 -7.88
CA LYS A 376 -12.29 10.84 -7.15
C LYS A 376 -12.78 11.07 -5.73
N ASN A 377 -12.38 12.17 -5.13
CA ASN A 377 -12.75 12.54 -3.76
C ASN A 377 -13.93 13.51 -3.71
N SER A 378 -14.12 14.29 -4.77
CA SER A 378 -15.17 15.28 -4.88
C SER A 378 -16.12 14.97 -6.07
N THR A 379 -16.81 15.98 -6.62
CA THR A 379 -17.67 15.81 -7.79
C THR A 379 -16.96 16.27 -9.06
N ASN A 380 -17.37 15.69 -10.20
CA ASN A 380 -16.91 16.13 -11.51
C ASN A 380 -17.20 17.62 -11.78
N LEU A 381 -18.19 18.20 -11.11
CA LEU A 381 -18.54 19.62 -11.23
C LEU A 381 -17.47 20.52 -10.60
N VAL A 382 -16.96 20.16 -9.40
CA VAL A 382 -15.85 20.89 -8.75
C VAL A 382 -14.62 20.95 -9.65
N VAL A 383 -14.27 19.82 -10.27
CA VAL A 383 -13.14 19.78 -11.23
C VAL A 383 -13.40 20.64 -12.46
N SER A 384 -14.65 20.66 -12.95
CA SER A 384 -15.06 21.49 -14.08
C SER A 384 -14.88 22.98 -13.78
N ASP A 385 -15.35 23.43 -12.62
CA ASP A 385 -15.26 24.83 -12.17
C ASP A 385 -13.81 25.23 -11.89
N LEU A 386 -13.04 24.34 -11.25
CA LEU A 386 -11.62 24.56 -10.97
C LEU A 386 -10.79 24.70 -12.25
N LEU A 387 -11.02 23.83 -13.24
CA LEU A 387 -10.39 23.92 -14.56
C LEU A 387 -10.78 25.21 -15.29
N ARG A 388 -12.02 25.68 -15.12
CA ARG A 388 -12.49 26.95 -15.70
C ARG A 388 -11.75 28.14 -15.09
N GLU A 389 -11.58 28.19 -13.77
CA GLU A 389 -10.85 29.27 -13.12
C GLU A 389 -9.35 29.25 -13.46
N LEU A 390 -8.72 28.08 -13.45
CA LEU A 390 -7.32 27.93 -13.89
C LEU A 390 -7.12 28.35 -15.35
N TRP A 391 -8.09 28.04 -16.22
CA TRP A 391 -8.06 28.45 -17.62
C TRP A 391 -8.16 29.97 -17.80
N LYS A 392 -8.97 30.66 -16.99
CA LYS A 392 -9.04 32.14 -16.98
C LYS A 392 -7.69 32.74 -16.58
N ILE A 393 -7.12 32.28 -15.46
CA ILE A 393 -5.80 32.73 -14.96
C ILE A 393 -4.72 32.52 -16.04
N PHE A 394 -4.72 31.37 -16.71
CA PHE A 394 -3.79 31.08 -17.79
C PHE A 394 -3.96 32.01 -18.99
N LYS A 395 -5.21 32.27 -19.42
CA LYS A 395 -5.54 33.18 -20.52
C LYS A 395 -5.10 34.60 -20.21
N ASP A 396 -5.34 35.10 -19.00
CA ASP A 396 -4.97 36.46 -18.61
C ASP A 396 -3.44 36.65 -18.62
N LYS A 397 -2.67 35.63 -18.20
CA LYS A 397 -1.20 35.63 -18.33
C LYS A 397 -0.68 35.55 -19.77
N HIS A 398 -1.50 35.07 -20.72
CA HIS A 398 -1.13 34.85 -22.13
C HIS A 398 -1.80 35.82 -23.11
N LYS A 399 -2.58 36.81 -22.62
CA LYS A 399 -3.02 37.92 -23.46
C LYS A 399 -1.76 38.68 -23.92
N PRO A 400 -1.59 38.97 -25.22
CA PRO A 400 -0.58 39.96 -25.60
C PRO A 400 -0.91 41.24 -24.84
N ARG A 401 0.08 41.83 -24.16
CA ARG A 401 -0.01 43.23 -23.72
C ARG A 401 -0.41 44.01 -24.98
N SER A 402 -1.64 44.51 -25.07
CA SER A 402 -1.89 45.54 -26.06
C SER A 402 -0.99 46.70 -25.63
N ASN A 403 -0.18 47.18 -26.57
CA ASN A 403 0.41 48.49 -26.44
C ASN A 403 -0.76 49.48 -26.44
N ASN A 404 -1.34 49.74 -25.27
CA ASN A 404 -2.05 50.98 -25.04
C ASN A 404 -0.96 51.99 -24.71
N ILE A 405 -0.38 52.54 -25.77
CA ILE A 405 0.02 53.93 -25.76
C ILE A 405 -1.29 54.72 -25.70
N ASP A 406 -1.30 55.70 -24.82
CA ASP A 406 -2.27 56.79 -24.63
C ASP A 406 -2.98 56.80 -23.27
N ASP A 407 -2.66 57.89 -22.56
CA ASP A 407 -3.28 58.54 -21.40
C ASP A 407 -2.88 58.07 -19.99
N GLU A 408 -1.68 58.48 -19.56
CA GLU A 408 -1.38 58.79 -18.16
C GLU A 408 -1.20 60.32 -18.04
N PRO A 409 -2.02 61.08 -17.29
CA PRO A 409 -1.76 62.48 -17.05
C PRO A 409 -0.62 62.62 -16.04
N MET A 410 0.42 63.37 -16.43
CA MET A 410 1.55 63.74 -15.58
C MET A 410 1.09 64.36 -14.26
N MET A 411 1.51 63.75 -13.14
CA MET A 411 1.59 64.44 -11.85
C MET A 411 3.07 64.75 -11.57
N ASN A 412 3.39 66.04 -11.57
CA ASN A 412 4.72 66.61 -11.30
C ASN A 412 5.26 66.16 -9.94
N SER A 413 6.52 65.72 -9.91
CA SER A 413 7.34 65.79 -8.69
C SER A 413 8.51 66.73 -8.94
N GLU A 414 8.58 67.76 -8.10
CA GLU A 414 9.63 68.78 -8.05
C GLU A 414 11.04 68.17 -7.95
N LYS A 415 11.99 68.89 -8.56
CA LYS A 415 13.42 68.64 -8.51
C LYS A 415 13.99 69.23 -7.22
N GLU A 416 14.82 68.46 -6.51
CA GLU A 416 15.95 69.01 -5.75
C GLU A 416 17.25 68.39 -6.28
N PRO A 417 18.31 69.19 -6.50
CA PRO A 417 19.54 68.71 -7.11
C PRO A 417 20.53 68.16 -6.07
N LEU A 418 21.20 67.07 -6.47
CA LEU A 418 22.41 66.55 -5.85
C LEU A 418 23.57 67.55 -6.02
N ASP A 419 24.02 68.14 -4.91
CA ASP A 419 25.36 68.73 -4.84
C ASP A 419 26.34 67.66 -4.33
N GLY A 420 27.38 67.45 -5.11
CA GLY A 420 28.47 66.54 -4.76
C GLY A 420 29.65 67.37 -4.31
N ASN A 421 30.21 67.07 -3.14
CA ASN A 421 31.65 67.22 -2.96
C ASN A 421 32.22 66.54 -1.70
N HIS A 422 33.45 66.09 -1.91
CA HIS A 422 34.53 65.91 -0.94
C HIS A 422 34.64 64.65 -0.06
N LEU A 423 35.52 63.76 -0.57
CA LEU A 423 36.78 63.29 0.03
C LEU A 423 36.76 62.65 1.44
N LEU A 424 37.15 61.37 1.43
CA LEU A 424 38.21 60.75 2.24
C LEU A 424 38.35 61.21 3.69
N HIS A 425 37.97 60.33 4.63
CA HIS A 425 38.89 59.96 5.70
C HIS A 425 38.66 58.55 6.24
N SER A 426 39.79 57.99 6.65
CA SER A 426 40.09 56.62 7.06
C SER A 426 39.52 56.20 8.43
N SER A 427 39.56 54.88 8.65
CA SER A 427 39.75 54.18 9.92
C SER A 427 38.51 53.87 10.77
N ALA A 428 38.09 52.61 10.82
CA ALA A 428 38.51 51.62 11.83
C ALA A 428 37.93 50.23 11.48
#